data_AF-A0A453D4W3-F1
#
_entry.id   AF-A0A453D4W3-F1
#
_cell.length_a   1.000
_cell.length_b   1.000
_cell.length_c   1.000
_cell.angle_alpha   90.00
_cell.angle_beta   90.00
_cell.angle_gamma   90.00
#
_symmetry.space_group_name_H-M   'P 1'
#
loop_
_entity.id
_entity.type
_entity.pdbx_description
1 polymer ?
#
loop_
_entity_poly.entity_id
_entity_poly.type
_entity_poly.pdbx_seq_one_letter_code
_entity_poly.pdbx_strand_id
1 'polypeptide(L)'
;MDVVKAAQLSGRTLEKVVVHPLVLLSIVDHYNRVARDTRKRVVGVLLGTSSRGVVDVTNSYAVPFEEDDKDPRIWFLDHNYHESMFSMFKRINGMLF
;
A
#
# COMPACT_ATOMS: atom_id res chain seq x y z
N MET A 1 -14.97 9.90 17.92
CA MET A 1 -13.53 9.77 18.25
C MET A 1 -13.26 8.29 18.29
N ASP A 2 -13.25 7.68 17.11
CA ASP A 2 -13.23 6.23 16.98
C ASP A 2 -11.81 5.85 16.65
N VAL A 3 -11.05 5.68 17.73
CA VAL A 3 -9.72 5.10 17.73
C VAL A 3 -9.88 3.70 17.15
N VAL A 4 -9.57 3.59 15.86
CA VAL A 4 -9.38 2.33 15.15
C VAL A 4 -8.55 1.42 16.05
N LYS A 5 -9.18 0.31 16.47
CA LYS A 5 -8.52 -0.81 17.11
C LYS A 5 -7.30 -1.17 16.27
N ALA A 6 -6.12 -0.79 16.74
CA ALA A 6 -4.89 -1.45 16.38
C ALA A 6 -5.13 -2.92 16.72
N ALA A 7 -5.47 -3.72 15.70
CA ALA A 7 -5.49 -5.15 15.82
C ALA A 7 -4.09 -5.52 16.29
N GLN A 8 -4.05 -5.95 17.54
CA GLN A 8 -2.87 -6.46 18.22
C GLN A 8 -2.32 -7.59 17.35
N LEU A 9 -1.34 -7.28 16.51
CA LEU A 9 -0.52 -8.26 15.81
C LEU A 9 0.18 -9.04 16.92
N SER A 10 -0.40 -10.18 17.29
CA SER A 10 0.21 -11.15 18.20
C SER A 10 1.66 -11.32 17.77
N GLY A 11 2.61 -11.22 18.71
CA GLY A 11 4.06 -11.19 18.47
C GLY A 11 4.61 -12.36 17.65
N ARG A 12 4.37 -12.32 16.34
CA ARG A 12 5.03 -13.12 15.32
C ARG A 12 6.02 -12.20 14.63
N THR A 13 7.29 -12.54 14.76
CA THR A 13 8.36 -11.90 14.00
C THR A 13 8.09 -12.12 12.52
N LEU A 14 8.08 -11.04 11.74
CA LEU A 14 8.13 -11.13 10.28
C LEU A 14 9.51 -11.64 9.90
N GLU A 15 9.58 -12.83 9.34
CA GLU A 15 10.83 -13.49 8.96
C GLU A 15 11.18 -13.23 7.50
N LYS A 16 10.18 -13.13 6.63
CA LYS A 16 10.38 -13.01 5.19
C LYS A 16 9.26 -12.24 4.50
N VAL A 17 9.63 -11.44 3.51
CA VAL A 17 8.69 -10.80 2.58
C VAL A 17 9.00 -11.29 1.18
N VAL A 18 7.99 -11.84 0.50
CA VAL A 18 8.07 -12.27 -0.89
C VAL A 18 7.28 -11.27 -1.72
N VAL A 19 7.93 -10.66 -2.71
CA VAL A 19 7.29 -9.69 -3.59
C VAL A 19 7.17 -10.29 -4.98
N HIS A 20 5.94 -10.38 -5.48
CA HIS A 20 5.70 -10.84 -6.84
C HIS A 20 6.15 -9.77 -7.85
N PRO A 21 6.81 -10.14 -8.97
CA PRO A 21 7.32 -9.18 -9.95
C PRO A 21 6.26 -8.21 -10.52
N LEU A 22 5.00 -8.63 -10.57
CA LEU A 22 3.87 -7.79 -10.99
C LEU A 22 3.76 -6.52 -10.14
N VAL A 23 4.02 -6.61 -8.83
CA VAL A 23 3.97 -5.48 -7.90
C VAL A 23 5.05 -4.46 -8.23
N LEU A 24 6.27 -4.93 -8.51
CA LEU A 24 7.38 -4.05 -8.91
C LEU A 24 7.07 -3.33 -10.21
N LEU A 25 6.51 -4.04 -11.20
CA LEU A 25 6.09 -3.45 -12.46
C LEU A 25 5.00 -2.40 -12.26
N SER A 26 4.01 -2.69 -11.40
CA SER A 26 2.93 -1.75 -11.06
C SER A 26 3.45 -0.47 -10.39
N ILE A 27 4.40 -0.59 -9.46
CA ILE A 27 5.03 0.56 -8.79
C ILE A 27 5.81 1.42 -9.80
N VAL A 28 6.60 0.79 -10.67
CA VAL A 28 7.38 1.51 -11.68
C VAL A 28 6.48 2.21 -12.70
N ASP A 29 5.41 1.55 -13.15
CA ASP A 29 4.43 2.18 -14.04
C ASP A 29 3.78 3.40 -13.38
N HIS A 30 3.35 3.27 -12.12
CA HIS A 30 2.76 4.38 -11.39
C HIS A 30 3.73 5.58 -11.25
N TYR A 31 4.98 5.32 -10.88
CA TYR A 31 6.02 6.36 -10.82
C TYR A 31 6.19 7.06 -12.17
N ASN A 32 6.29 6.29 -13.27
CA ASN A 32 6.47 6.84 -14.61
C ASN A 32 5.28 7.67 -15.10
N ARG A 33 4.06 7.40 -14.61
CA ARG A 33 2.87 8.16 -14.99
C ARG A 33 2.71 9.48 -14.22
N VAL A 34 3.22 9.56 -12.98
CA VAL A 34 2.90 10.68 -12.08
C VAL A 34 4.12 11.54 -11.74
N ALA A 35 5.27 10.93 -11.52
CA ALA A 35 6.44 11.58 -10.92
C ALA A 35 7.69 11.47 -11.79
N ARG A 36 7.55 11.03 -13.05
CA ARG A 36 8.67 10.95 -13.99
C ARG A 36 9.36 12.30 -14.12
N ASP A 37 10.68 12.29 -14.03
CA ASP A 37 11.54 13.47 -14.09
C ASP A 37 11.30 14.49 -12.95
N THR A 38 10.60 14.09 -11.89
CA THR A 38 10.42 14.87 -10.67
C THR A 38 11.14 14.21 -9.48
N ARG A 39 11.32 14.97 -8.39
CA ARG A 39 11.81 14.45 -7.11
C ARG A 39 10.67 14.06 -6.14
N LYS A 40 9.43 14.04 -6.63
CA LYS A 40 8.26 13.72 -5.80
C LYS A 40 8.19 12.22 -5.52
N ARG A 41 7.77 11.89 -4.30
CA ARG A 41 7.51 10.50 -3.90
C ARG A 41 6.12 10.08 -4.36
N VAL A 42 6.01 8.81 -4.75
CA VAL A 42 4.72 8.16 -5.00
C VAL A 42 4.45 7.15 -3.91
N VAL A 43 3.19 7.03 -3.51
CA VAL A 43 2.76 6.14 -2.43
C VAL A 43 1.63 5.25 -2.92
N GLY A 44 1.62 4.02 -2.43
CA GLY A 44 0.60 3.04 -2.75
C GLY A 44 0.44 2.04 -1.62
N VAL A 45 -0.51 1.13 -1.80
CA VAL A 45 -0.88 0.10 -0.85
C VAL A 45 -0.48 -1.24 -1.42
N LEU A 46 0.14 -2.07 -0.58
CA LEU A 46 0.48 -3.45 -0.88
C LEU A 46 -0.64 -4.37 -0.42
N LEU A 47 -1.01 -5.32 -1.27
CA LEU A 47 -2.02 -6.33 -1.03
C LEU A 47 -1.36 -7.71 -1.11
N GLY A 48 -1.77 -8.60 -0.21
CA GLY A 48 -1.12 -9.89 -0.05
C GLY A 48 -1.73 -10.70 1.08
N THR A 49 -1.11 -11.83 1.36
CA THR A 49 -1.46 -12.68 2.51
C THR A 49 -0.29 -12.72 3.48
N SER A 50 -0.60 -12.96 4.76
CA SER A 50 0.41 -13.14 5.80
C SER A 50 0.21 -14.50 6.46
N SER A 51 1.19 -15.39 6.33
CA SER A 51 1.14 -16.73 6.90
C SER A 51 2.46 -17.10 7.56
N ARG A 52 2.39 -17.54 8.81
CA ARG A 52 3.53 -18.12 9.56
C ARG A 52 4.82 -17.27 9.50
N GLY A 53 4.71 -15.94 9.62
CA GLY A 53 5.87 -15.03 9.61
C GLY A 53 6.36 -14.65 8.21
N VAL A 54 5.75 -15.18 7.16
CA VAL A 54 6.01 -14.81 5.76
C VAL A 54 4.87 -13.96 5.23
N VAL A 55 5.20 -12.84 4.58
CA VAL A 55 4.24 -11.98 3.88
C VAL A 55 4.44 -12.12 2.38
N ASP A 56 3.42 -12.60 1.70
CA ASP A 56 3.39 -12.74 0.24
C ASP A 56 2.64 -11.55 -0.37
N VAL A 57 3.38 -10.65 -1.00
CA VAL A 57 2.84 -9.46 -1.67
C VAL A 57 2.53 -9.81 -3.12
N THR A 58 1.24 -9.96 -3.42
CA THR A 58 0.75 -10.43 -4.71
C THR A 58 0.23 -9.32 -5.60
N ASN A 59 -0.21 -8.20 -5.01
CA ASN A 59 -0.79 -7.08 -5.75
C ASN A 59 -0.51 -5.73 -5.07
N SER A 60 -0.74 -4.64 -5.78
CA SER A 60 -0.60 -3.29 -5.27
C SER A 60 -1.50 -2.32 -6.03
N TYR A 61 -1.85 -1.21 -5.40
CA TYR A 61 -2.49 -0.08 -6.07
C TYR A 61 -1.96 1.24 -5.55
N ALA A 62 -1.93 2.25 -6.41
CA ALA A 62 -1.51 3.59 -6.03
C ALA A 62 -2.61 4.34 -5.29
N VAL A 63 -2.22 5.26 -4.41
CA VAL A 63 -3.15 6.15 -3.70
C VAL A 63 -2.73 7.58 -3.98
N PRO A 64 -3.68 8.50 -4.26
CA PRO A 64 -3.36 9.93 -4.38
C PRO A 64 -2.65 10.42 -3.11
N PHE A 65 -1.42 10.90 -3.31
CA PHE A 65 -0.53 11.35 -2.26
C PHE A 65 0.15 12.63 -2.69
N GLU A 66 0.17 13.61 -1.81
CA GLU A 66 0.88 14.87 -1.99
C GLU A 66 1.68 15.17 -0.73
N GLU A 67 2.85 15.78 -0.91
CA GLU A 67 3.69 16.26 0.17
C GLU A 67 4.16 17.67 -0.15
N ASP A 68 4.37 18.48 0.89
CA ASP A 68 4.93 19.81 0.72
C ASP A 68 6.43 19.70 0.37
N ASP A 69 6.85 20.41 -0.68
CA ASP A 69 8.23 20.37 -1.18
C ASP A 69 9.24 20.97 -0.18
N LYS A 70 8.79 21.76 0.82
CA LYS A 70 9.63 22.42 1.84
C LYS A 70 9.62 21.70 3.18
N ASP A 71 8.49 21.15 3.62
CA ASP A 71 8.38 20.34 4.83
C ASP A 71 7.72 18.97 4.57
N PRO A 72 8.51 17.89 4.40
CA PRO A 72 8.00 16.54 4.14
C PRO A 72 7.14 15.94 5.26
N ARG A 73 7.03 16.59 6.43
CA ARG A 73 6.12 16.19 7.51
C ARG A 73 4.68 16.55 7.20
N ILE A 74 4.48 17.54 6.33
CA ILE A 74 3.16 17.96 5.85
C ILE A 74 2.86 17.15 4.60
N TRP A 75 1.99 16.17 4.73
CA TRP A 75 1.58 15.31 3.64
C TRP A 75 0.08 15.05 3.69
N PHE A 76 -0.49 14.78 2.53
CA PHE A 76 -1.87 14.42 2.32
C PHE A 76 -1.94 13.07 1.63
N LEU A 77 -2.89 12.24 2.08
CA LEU A 77 -3.21 10.96 1.49
C LEU A 77 -4.73 10.83 1.42
N ASP A 78 -5.26 10.46 0.25
CA ASP A 78 -6.70 10.29 0.07
C ASP A 78 -7.20 8.99 0.71
N HIS A 79 -7.76 9.11 1.91
CA HIS A 79 -8.30 7.98 2.67
C HIS A 79 -9.61 7.45 2.06
N ASN A 80 -10.43 8.30 1.44
CA ASN A 80 -11.69 7.88 0.82
C ASN A 80 -11.41 7.02 -0.42
N TYR A 81 -10.39 7.40 -1.20
CA TYR A 81 -9.91 6.58 -2.31
C TYR A 81 -9.38 5.23 -1.82
N HIS A 82 -8.58 5.24 -0.75
CA HIS A 82 -8.05 4.01 -0.14
C HIS A 82 -9.18 3.05 0.26
N GLU A 83 -10.18 3.51 1.02
CA GLU A 83 -11.29 2.67 1.50
C GLU A 83 -12.11 2.10 0.33
N SER A 84 -12.38 2.93 -0.67
CA SER A 84 -13.14 2.52 -1.86
C SER A 84 -12.40 1.45 -2.66
N MET A 85 -11.11 1.65 -2.93
CA MET A 85 -10.27 0.67 -3.64
C MET A 85 -10.10 -0.62 -2.84
N PHE A 86 -9.84 -0.51 -1.54
CA PHE A 86 -9.70 -1.68 -0.69
C PHE A 86 -10.97 -2.53 -0.67
N SER A 87 -12.13 -1.89 -0.58
CA SER A 87 -13.44 -2.57 -0.67
C SER A 87 -13.62 -3.28 -2.01
N MET A 88 -13.22 -2.67 -3.13
CA MET A 88 -13.28 -3.30 -4.45
C MET A 88 -12.37 -4.52 -4.55
N PHE A 89 -11.11 -4.41 -4.13
CA PHE A 89 -10.16 -5.54 -4.15
C PHE A 89 -10.61 -6.70 -3.26
N LYS A 90 -11.21 -6.39 -2.10
CA LYS A 90 -11.81 -7.39 -1.21
C LYS A 90 -12.95 -8.16 -1.88
N ARG A 91 -13.82 -7.46 -2.63
CA ARG A 91 -14.94 -8.09 -3.36
C ARG A 91 -14.47 -8.96 -4.52
N ILE A 92 -13.46 -8.50 -5.26
CA ILE A 92 -12.95 -9.20 -6.45
C ILE A 92 -12.18 -10.45 -6.05
N ASN A 93 -11.36 -10.37 -5.02
CA ASN A 93 -10.40 -11.44 -4.76
C ASN A 93 -10.87 -12.51 -3.78
N GLY A 94 -11.91 -12.30 -2.96
CA GLY A 94 -12.59 -13.31 -2.11
C GLY A 94 -11.75 -14.15 -1.12
N MET A 95 -10.43 -14.17 -1.28
CA MET A 95 -9.44 -15.12 -0.76
C MET A 95 -8.05 -14.45 -0.76
N LEU A 96 -7.96 -13.23 -0.25
CA LEU A 96 -6.68 -12.53 -0.02
C LEU A 96 -6.76 -11.88 1.36
N PHE A 97 -6.56 -12.70 2.39
CA PHE A 97 -6.22 -12.34 3.77
C PHE A 97 -5.28 -13.41 4.32
#